data_AF-A0A5C8T2W2-F1
#
_entry.id   AF-A0A5C8T2W2-F1
#
_cell.length_a   1.000
_cell.length_b   1.000
_cell.length_c   1.000
_cell.angle_alpha   90.00
_cell.angle_beta   90.00
_cell.angle_gamma   90.00
#
_symmetry.space_group_name_H-M   'P 1'
#
loop_
_entity.id
_entity.type
_entity.pdbx_description
1 polymer ?
#
loop_
_entity_poly.entity_id
_entity_poly.type
_entity_poly.pdbx_seq_one_letter_code
_entity_poly.pdbx_strand_id
1 'polypeptide(L)'
;MATLKEFEESLREHGMNMALALLERLRERDRATRTVKPARRLTGQKMTPELAHAILDLHASTGMTQQEIAFKVGVNQGRVNEVIKRGKWLDGDPHAPEAVARDKALARLRGEPT
;
A
#
# COMPACT_ATOMS: atom_id res chain seq x y z
N MET A 1 9.25 13.32 15.98
CA MET A 1 8.39 12.35 16.69
C MET A 1 9.24 11.10 16.86
N ALA A 2 9.42 10.60 18.09
CA ALA A 2 10.22 9.40 18.32
C ALA A 2 9.51 8.18 17.71
N THR A 3 10.21 7.41 16.89
CA THR A 3 9.73 6.14 16.36
C THR A 3 9.86 5.04 17.43
N LEU A 4 9.08 3.96 17.32
CA LEU A 4 9.20 2.80 18.22
C LEU A 4 10.62 2.23 18.23
N LYS A 5 11.32 2.32 17.11
CA LYS A 5 12.71 1.87 16.96
C LYS A 5 13.68 2.74 17.77
N GLU A 6 13.54 4.05 17.70
CA GLU A 6 14.35 5.00 18.49
C GLU A 6 14.12 4.83 20.00
N PHE A 7 12.88 4.51 20.41
CA PHE A 7 12.58 4.19 21.80
C PHE A 7 13.23 2.88 22.26
N GLU A 8 13.18 1.83 21.43
CA GLU A 8 13.82 0.54 21.71
C GLU A 8 15.36 0.67 21.78
N GLU A 9 15.95 1.48 20.90
CA GLU A 9 17.37 1.81 20.91
C GLU A 9 17.76 2.55 22.19
N SER A 10 16.99 3.56 22.60
CA SER A 10 17.22 4.27 23.87
C SER A 10 17.15 3.34 25.08
N LEU A 11 16.18 2.42 25.13
CA LEU A 11 16.08 1.43 26.22
C LEU A 11 17.28 0.48 26.26
N ARG A 12 17.81 0.10 25.09
CA ARG A 12 19.00 -0.74 24.97
C ARG A 12 20.26 -0.01 25.43
N GLU A 13 20.43 1.24 25.02
CA GLU A 13 21.56 2.10 25.42
C GLU A 13 21.60 2.31 26.94
N HIS A 14 20.44 2.42 27.59
CA HIS A 14 20.33 2.61 29.04
C HIS A 14 20.28 1.29 29.84
N GLY A 15 20.46 0.13 29.18
CA GLY A 15 20.47 -1.18 29.84
C GLY A 15 19.14 -1.57 30.52
N MET A 16 18.01 -1.01 30.05
CA MET A 16 16.69 -1.26 30.63
C MET A 16 16.09 -2.61 30.20
N ASN A 17 16.75 -3.71 30.56
CA ASN A 17 16.41 -5.07 30.13
C ASN A 17 14.98 -5.49 30.48
N MET A 18 14.44 -5.05 31.62
CA MET A 18 13.04 -5.33 32.01
C MET A 18 12.03 -4.64 31.08
N ALA A 19 12.32 -3.42 30.64
CA ALA A 19 11.46 -2.68 29.71
C ALA A 19 11.48 -3.32 28.32
N LEU A 20 12.64 -3.81 27.86
CA LEU A 20 12.77 -4.57 26.61
C LEU A 20 11.97 -5.87 26.65
N ALA A 21 12.05 -6.64 27.74
CA ALA A 21 11.28 -7.88 27.91
C ALA A 21 9.76 -7.63 27.91
N LEU A 22 9.31 -6.52 28.50
CA LEU A 22 7.90 -6.11 28.43
C LEU A 22 7.48 -5.73 27.01
N LEU A 23 8.31 -5.00 26.27
CA LEU A 23 8.06 -4.67 24.85
C LEU A 23 7.92 -5.92 23.98
N GLU A 24 8.76 -6.93 24.21
CA GLU A 24 8.67 -8.20 23.49
C GLU A 24 7.36 -8.94 23.76
N ARG A 25 6.95 -9.07 25.02
CA ARG A 25 5.65 -9.69 25.38
C ARG A 25 4.47 -8.94 24.79
N LEU A 26 4.52 -7.61 24.76
CA LEU A 26 3.49 -6.79 24.12
C LEU A 26 3.44 -7.04 22.60
N ARG A 27 4.60 -7.14 21.93
CA ARG A 27 4.67 -7.50 20.50
C ARG A 27 4.10 -8.89 20.22
N GLU A 28 4.38 -9.88 21.07
CA GLU A 28 3.83 -11.23 20.93
C GLU A 28 2.30 -11.23 21.05
N ARG A 29 1.76 -10.53 22.04
CA ARG A 29 0.30 -10.35 22.20
C ARG A 29 -0.33 -9.63 21.02
N ASP A 30 0.32 -8.59 20.50
CA ASP A 30 -0.16 -7.85 19.33
C ASP A 30 -0.14 -8.73 18.08
N ARG A 31 0.90 -9.56 17.87
CA ARG A 31 0.92 -10.54 16.78
C ARG A 31 -0.20 -11.57 16.92
N ALA A 32 -0.44 -12.08 18.14
CA ALA A 32 -1.48 -13.06 18.40
C ALA A 32 -2.90 -12.51 18.19
N THR A 33 -3.12 -11.22 18.49
CA THR A 33 -4.41 -10.55 18.30
C THR A 33 -4.56 -9.86 16.95
N ARG A 34 -3.53 -9.93 16.09
CA ARG A 34 -3.54 -9.38 14.73
C ARG A 34 -4.52 -10.18 13.87
N THR A 35 -5.78 -9.77 13.91
CA THR A 35 -6.79 -10.23 12.97
C THR A 35 -6.41 -9.74 11.57
N VAL A 36 -6.31 -10.67 10.62
CA VAL A 36 -6.23 -10.33 9.20
C VAL A 36 -7.59 -9.74 8.84
N LYS A 37 -7.68 -8.41 8.89
CA LYS A 37 -8.90 -7.72 8.45
C LYS A 37 -9.20 -8.21 7.02
N PRO A 38 -10.43 -8.67 6.72
CA PRO A 38 -10.80 -9.06 5.37
C PRO A 38 -10.37 -7.94 4.42
N ALA A 39 -9.77 -8.32 3.29
CA ALA A 39 -9.24 -7.35 2.34
C ALA A 39 -10.32 -6.31 2.05
N ARG A 40 -10.02 -5.03 2.33
CA ARG A 40 -10.92 -3.92 1.95
C ARG A 40 -11.27 -4.14 0.48
N ARG A 41 -12.55 -4.09 0.15
CA ARG A 41 -13.05 -4.22 -1.24
C ARG A 41 -12.09 -3.44 -2.15
N LEU A 42 -11.62 -4.08 -3.22
CA LEU A 42 -10.87 -3.40 -4.27
C LEU A 42 -11.83 -2.36 -4.88
N THR A 43 -11.83 -1.13 -4.35
CA THR A 43 -12.64 -0.03 -4.86
C THR A 43 -11.92 0.67 -6.01
N GLY A 44 -12.71 1.25 -6.92
CA GLY A 44 -12.23 1.96 -8.10
C GLY A 44 -11.98 1.06 -9.32
N GLN A 45 -11.97 1.70 -10.49
CA GLN A 45 -11.75 1.05 -11.78
C GLN A 45 -10.43 0.25 -11.80
N LYS A 46 -10.42 -0.90 -12.49
CA LYS A 46 -9.20 -1.69 -12.74
C LYS A 46 -8.19 -0.80 -13.45
N MET A 47 -6.95 -0.74 -12.95
CA MET A 47 -5.85 -0.16 -13.71
C MET A 47 -5.53 -1.04 -14.92
N THR A 48 -5.39 -0.41 -16.07
CA THR A 48 -4.97 -1.01 -17.35
C THR A 48 -3.94 -0.09 -18.02
N PRO A 49 -3.16 -0.58 -18.99
CA PRO A 49 -2.24 0.23 -19.79
C PRO A 49 -2.92 1.47 -20.39
N GLU A 50 -4.09 1.28 -20.97
CA GLU A 50 -4.84 2.34 -21.64
C GLU A 50 -5.24 3.44 -20.63
N LEU A 51 -5.65 3.03 -19.43
CA LEU A 51 -6.00 3.97 -18.36
C LEU A 51 -4.77 4.71 -17.84
N ALA A 52 -3.62 4.02 -17.74
CA ALA A 52 -2.36 4.64 -17.32
C ALA A 52 -1.89 5.68 -18.35
N HIS A 53 -1.99 5.38 -19.65
CA HIS A 53 -1.72 6.35 -20.71
C HIS A 53 -2.67 7.55 -20.65
N ALA A 54 -3.98 7.32 -20.50
CA ALA A 54 -4.94 8.42 -20.36
C ALA A 54 -4.66 9.32 -19.14
N ILE A 55 -4.17 8.75 -18.03
CA ILE A 55 -3.74 9.53 -16.85
C ILE A 55 -2.54 10.42 -17.18
N LEU A 56 -1.53 9.89 -17.89
CA LEU A 56 -0.38 10.68 -18.31
C LEU A 56 -0.77 11.80 -19.27
N ASP A 57 -1.65 11.52 -20.23
CA ASP A 57 -2.15 12.51 -21.18
C ASP A 57 -2.91 13.63 -20.48
N LEU A 58 -3.81 13.29 -19.55
CA LEU A 58 -4.51 14.29 -18.73
C LEU A 58 -3.52 15.11 -17.91
N HIS A 59 -2.54 14.48 -17.25
CA HIS A 59 -1.57 15.20 -16.44
C HIS A 59 -0.71 16.18 -17.26
N ALA A 60 -0.32 15.77 -18.47
CA ALA A 60 0.50 16.59 -19.36
C ALA A 60 -0.28 17.72 -20.04
N SER A 61 -1.57 17.52 -20.37
CA SER A 61 -2.32 18.42 -21.26
C SER A 61 -3.26 19.40 -20.56
N THR A 62 -3.72 19.12 -19.34
CA THR A 62 -4.83 19.89 -18.73
C THR A 62 -4.45 20.69 -17.50
N GLY A 63 -3.25 20.48 -16.93
CA GLY A 63 -2.85 21.09 -15.66
C GLY A 63 -3.68 20.62 -14.45
N MET A 64 -4.53 19.60 -14.62
CA MET A 64 -5.37 19.05 -13.55
C MET A 64 -4.50 18.47 -12.42
N THR A 65 -4.97 18.66 -11.20
CA THR A 65 -4.40 17.99 -10.02
C THR A 65 -4.63 16.48 -10.10
N GLN A 66 -3.79 15.71 -9.40
CA GLN A 66 -3.94 14.25 -9.35
C GLN A 66 -5.30 13.80 -8.78
N GLN A 67 -5.89 14.59 -7.88
CA GLN A 67 -7.22 14.31 -7.32
C GLN A 67 -8.32 14.52 -8.36
N GLU A 68 -8.24 15.59 -9.16
CA GLU A 68 -9.19 15.85 -10.23
C GLU A 68 -9.08 14.80 -11.34
N ILE A 69 -7.87 14.39 -11.71
CA ILE A 69 -7.64 13.27 -12.64
C ILE A 69 -8.25 11.99 -12.06
N ALA A 70 -7.97 11.68 -10.80
CA ALA A 70 -8.50 10.49 -10.13
C ALA A 70 -10.04 10.44 -10.12
N PHE A 71 -10.66 11.58 -9.83
CA PHE A 71 -12.12 11.74 -9.87
C PHE A 71 -12.65 11.54 -11.30
N LYS A 72 -12.03 12.18 -12.29
CA LYS A 72 -12.44 12.11 -13.70
C LYS A 72 -12.35 10.70 -14.26
N VAL A 73 -11.31 9.94 -13.92
CA VAL A 73 -11.07 8.59 -14.47
C VAL A 73 -11.54 7.45 -13.54
N GLY A 74 -12.18 7.77 -12.41
CA GLY A 74 -12.78 6.76 -11.52
C GLY A 74 -11.78 5.87 -10.77
N VAL A 75 -10.60 6.39 -10.43
CA VAL A 75 -9.55 5.66 -9.68
C VAL A 75 -9.16 6.37 -8.38
N ASN A 76 -8.33 5.71 -7.58
CA ASN A 76 -7.75 6.32 -6.38
C ASN A 76 -6.59 7.27 -6.75
N GLN A 77 -6.50 8.43 -6.08
CA GLN A 77 -5.43 9.42 -6.31
C GLN A 77 -4.01 8.85 -6.12
N GLY A 78 -3.82 7.89 -5.22
CA GLY A 78 -2.55 7.17 -5.07
C GLY A 78 -2.17 6.40 -6.33
N ARG A 79 -3.14 5.80 -7.05
CA ARG A 79 -2.87 5.12 -8.33
C ARG A 79 -2.43 6.11 -9.40
N VAL A 80 -3.07 7.27 -9.47
CA VAL A 80 -2.66 8.37 -10.37
C VAL A 80 -1.23 8.81 -10.08
N ASN A 81 -0.89 8.99 -8.80
CA ASN A 81 0.47 9.35 -8.39
C ASN A 81 1.51 8.29 -8.80
N GLU A 82 1.20 7.01 -8.62
CA GLU A 82 2.08 5.91 -9.01
C GLU A 82 2.29 5.83 -10.54
N VAL A 83 1.25 6.08 -11.34
CA VAL A 83 1.40 6.21 -12.80
C VAL A 83 2.34 7.36 -13.14
N ILE A 84 2.09 8.56 -12.60
CA ILE A 84 2.87 9.76 -12.92
C ILE A 84 4.33 9.64 -12.46
N LYS A 85 4.59 9.12 -11.26
CA LYS A 85 5.93 9.09 -10.68
C LYS A 85 6.75 7.87 -11.07
N ARG A 86 6.09 6.74 -11.37
CA ARG A 86 6.75 5.44 -11.51
C ARG A 86 6.40 4.72 -12.81
N GLY A 87 5.48 5.24 -13.62
CA GLY A 87 5.08 4.60 -14.88
C GLY A 87 4.41 3.24 -14.69
N LYS A 88 3.81 2.99 -13.52
CA LYS A 88 3.13 1.72 -13.25
C LYS A 88 1.96 1.48 -14.20
N TRP A 89 1.66 0.21 -14.45
CA TRP A 89 0.60 -0.28 -15.35
C TRP A 89 0.77 0.03 -16.84
N LEU A 90 1.82 0.74 -17.30
CA LEU A 90 1.98 1.15 -18.71
C LEU A 90 2.21 -0.03 -19.67
N ASP A 91 2.96 -1.04 -19.26
CA ASP A 91 3.30 -2.21 -20.08
C ASP A 91 2.32 -3.38 -19.92
N GLY A 92 1.47 -3.32 -18.89
CA GLY A 92 0.54 -4.40 -18.57
C GLY A 92 1.23 -5.68 -18.10
N ASP A 93 2.47 -5.60 -17.60
CA ASP A 93 3.22 -6.77 -17.15
C ASP A 93 2.44 -7.54 -16.05
N PRO A 94 2.05 -8.81 -16.30
CA PRO A 94 1.35 -9.63 -15.30
C PRO A 94 2.22 -9.97 -14.09
N HIS A 95 3.54 -9.85 -14.21
CA HIS A 95 4.50 -10.09 -13.12
C HIS A 95 4.85 -8.83 -12.33
N ALA A 96 4.31 -7.67 -12.71
CA ALA A 96 4.53 -6.43 -12.00
C ALA A 96 4.05 -6.54 -10.53
N PRO A 97 4.75 -5.89 -9.57
CA PRO A 97 4.39 -5.96 -8.15
C PRO A 97 2.93 -5.60 -7.85
N GLU A 98 2.35 -4.64 -8.56
CA GLU A 98 0.94 -4.26 -8.49
C GLU A 98 -0.03 -5.34 -8.97
N ALA A 99 0.32 -6.09 -10.02
CA ALA A 99 -0.48 -7.19 -10.56
C ALA A 99 -0.48 -8.36 -9.58
N VAL A 100 0.71 -8.76 -9.11
CA VAL A 100 0.89 -9.79 -8.08
C VAL A 100 0.16 -9.41 -6.78
N ALA A 101 0.28 -8.16 -6.32
CA ALA A 101 -0.40 -7.69 -5.11
C ALA A 101 -1.92 -7.74 -5.24
N ARG A 102 -2.45 -7.41 -6.42
CA ARG A 102 -3.88 -7.50 -6.72
C ARG A 102 -4.36 -8.94 -6.73
N ASP A 103 -3.64 -9.85 -7.39
CA ASP A 103 -4.03 -11.26 -7.47
C ASP A 103 -4.04 -11.91 -6.09
N LYS A 104 -3.02 -11.63 -5.27
CA LYS A 104 -3.00 -12.01 -3.85
C LYS A 104 -4.16 -11.42 -3.06
N ALA A 105 -4.61 -10.20 -3.37
CA ALA A 105 -5.78 -9.60 -2.73
C ALA A 105 -7.09 -10.27 -3.17
N LEU A 106 -7.21 -10.64 -4.44
CA LEU A 106 -8.36 -11.38 -4.98
C LEU A 106 -8.44 -12.80 -4.40
N ALA A 107 -7.32 -13.52 -4.33
CA ALA A 107 -7.24 -14.84 -3.71
C ALA A 107 -7.74 -14.83 -2.25
N ARG A 108 -7.29 -13.82 -1.48
CA ARG A 108 -7.77 -13.60 -0.10
C ARG A 108 -9.27 -13.32 -0.01
N LEU A 109 -9.85 -12.61 -0.97
CA LEU A 109 -11.30 -12.39 -1.02
C LEU A 109 -12.09 -13.66 -1.35
N ARG A 110 -11.48 -14.60 -2.09
CA ARG A 110 -12.07 -15.89 -2.46
C ARG A 110 -11.90 -16.96 -1.37
N GLY A 111 -11.13 -16.69 -0.33
CA GLY A 111 -10.82 -17.65 0.74
C GLY A 111 -9.76 -18.68 0.36
N GLU A 112 -8.97 -18.42 -0.68
CA GLU A 112 -7.85 -19.29 -1.08
C GLU A 112 -6.67 -19.10 -0.11
N PRO A 113 -5.95 -20.19 0.27
CA PRO A 113 -4.75 -20.09 1.10
C PRO A 113 -3.65 -19.32 0.35
N THR A 114 -3.02 -18.37 1.06
CA THR A 114 -1.98 -17.45 0.54
C THR A 114 -0.57 -17.98 0.65
#